data_AF-A0A525KV61-F1
#
_entry.id   AF-A0A525KV61-F1
#
_cell.length_a   1.000
_cell.length_b   1.000
_cell.length_c   1.000
_cell.angle_alpha   90.00
_cell.angle_beta   90.00
_cell.angle_gamma   90.00
#
_symmetry.space_group_name_H-M   'P 1'
#
loop_
_entity.id
_entity.type
_entity.pdbx_description
1 polymer ?
#
loop_
_entity_poly.entity_id
_entity_poly.type
_entity_poly.pdbx_seq_one_letter_code
_entity_poly.pdbx_strand_id
1 'polypeptide(L)'
;MISPCIRRDYGFDSAVEANGWRVPTSSWRPRGGPAIQYRAYQLSGQGQIVAGAWLDAATDAEAETLARELCRPSVPTVELWLEQRRVAVLRCAPPPRATPTRRRRAGGR
;
A
#
# COMPACT_ATOMS: atom_id res chain seq x y z
N MET A 1 -15.21 -25.30 -37.23
CA MET A 1 -15.76 -25.89 -35.98
C MET A 1 -14.78 -26.98 -35.56
N ILE A 2 -14.17 -27.07 -34.38
CA ILE A 2 -14.10 -26.34 -33.11
C ILE A 2 -12.70 -26.67 -32.60
N SER A 3 -11.89 -25.66 -32.27
CA SER A 3 -10.57 -25.85 -31.66
C SER A 3 -10.74 -26.43 -30.25
N PRO A 4 -10.02 -27.50 -29.87
CA PRO A 4 -9.98 -27.91 -28.47
C PRO A 4 -9.11 -26.94 -27.68
N CYS A 5 -9.71 -26.30 -26.68
CA CYS A 5 -9.03 -25.41 -25.73
C CYS A 5 -7.93 -26.18 -24.99
N ILE A 6 -6.68 -25.74 -25.18
CA ILE A 6 -5.53 -26.17 -24.39
C ILE A 6 -5.78 -25.77 -22.93
N ARG A 7 -6.03 -26.76 -22.10
CA ARG A 7 -6.07 -26.67 -20.64
C ARG A 7 -4.63 -26.47 -20.17
N ARG A 8 -4.23 -25.23 -19.89
CA ARG A 8 -2.96 -24.91 -19.22
C ARG A 8 -3.09 -25.34 -17.77
N ASP A 9 -2.65 -26.57 -17.53
CA ASP A 9 -2.24 -27.08 -16.22
C ASP A 9 -1.13 -26.14 -15.71
N TYR A 10 -1.45 -25.27 -14.76
CA TYR A 10 -0.44 -24.55 -14.00
C TYR A 10 0.18 -25.57 -13.06
N GLY A 11 1.31 -26.14 -13.50
CA GLY A 11 2.18 -26.97 -12.69
C GLY A 11 2.53 -26.23 -11.40
N PHE A 12 2.04 -26.77 -10.29
CA PHE A 12 2.51 -26.46 -8.95
C PHE A 12 3.94 -26.99 -8.86
N ASP A 13 4.91 -26.10 -9.07
CA ASP A 13 6.32 -26.43 -9.00
C ASP A 13 6.63 -26.95 -7.58
N SER A 14 6.99 -28.23 -7.54
CA SER A 14 7.28 -28.95 -6.32
C SER A 14 8.62 -28.48 -5.78
N ALA A 15 8.58 -27.72 -4.68
CA ALA A 15 9.78 -27.52 -3.86
C ALA A 15 10.15 -28.87 -3.21
N VAL A 16 11.00 -29.65 -3.89
CA VAL A 16 11.73 -30.76 -3.28
C VAL A 16 13.04 -30.20 -2.75
N GLU A 17 13.14 -30.03 -1.43
CA GLU A 17 14.42 -29.72 -0.79
C GLU A 17 14.93 -30.92 0.00
N ALA A 18 16.11 -31.38 -0.41
CA ALA A 18 16.87 -32.47 0.15
C ALA A 18 17.45 -32.06 1.51
N ASN A 19 16.78 -32.40 2.61
CA ASN A 19 17.38 -32.67 3.92
C ASN A 19 16.25 -33.12 4.87
N GLY A 20 16.26 -34.39 5.26
CA GLY A 20 15.15 -35.12 5.91
C GLY A 20 14.74 -34.67 7.32
N TRP A 21 14.36 -33.40 7.48
CA TRP A 21 13.73 -32.88 8.70
C TRP A 21 12.23 -32.70 8.47
N ARG A 22 11.40 -33.43 9.24
CA ARG A 22 9.94 -33.18 9.28
C ARG A 22 9.70 -31.84 9.97
N VAL A 23 9.38 -30.81 9.19
CA VAL A 23 8.65 -29.66 9.72
C VAL A 23 7.16 -30.03 9.84
N PRO A 24 6.49 -29.74 10.96
CA PRO A 24 5.04 -29.87 11.02
C PRO A 24 4.43 -28.95 9.96
N THR A 25 3.53 -29.46 9.12
CA THR A 25 2.87 -28.78 7.98
C THR A 25 1.89 -27.68 8.41
N SER A 26 2.18 -26.98 9.51
CA SER A 26 1.25 -26.06 10.16
C SER A 26 1.99 -24.89 10.82
N SER A 27 2.56 -24.00 10.00
CA SER A 27 2.83 -22.62 10.45
C SER A 27 3.02 -21.58 9.34
N TRP A 28 3.07 -21.95 8.06
CA TRP A 28 2.99 -20.98 6.95
C TRP A 28 1.55 -20.49 6.76
N ARG A 29 1.01 -19.80 7.76
CA ARG A 29 -0.06 -18.83 7.50
C ARG A 29 0.64 -17.60 6.91
N PRO A 30 0.44 -17.25 5.63
CA PRO A 30 0.70 -15.87 5.24
C PRO A 30 -0.11 -15.01 6.22
N ARG A 31 0.57 -14.18 7.01
CA ARG A 31 -0.12 -13.21 7.88
C ARG A 31 -0.84 -12.12 7.07
N GLY A 32 -0.74 -12.14 5.74
CA GLY A 32 -1.53 -11.32 4.83
C GLY A 32 -2.62 -12.17 4.17
N GLY A 33 -3.83 -11.62 4.11
CA GLY A 33 -4.86 -12.10 3.19
C GLY A 33 -4.41 -11.98 1.73
N PRO A 34 -5.29 -12.26 0.74
CA PRO A 34 -4.94 -12.05 -0.66
C PRO A 34 -4.46 -10.62 -0.89
N ALA A 35 -3.39 -10.44 -1.65
CA ALA A 35 -2.92 -9.13 -2.04
C ALA A 35 -4.00 -8.43 -2.89
N ILE A 36 -4.46 -7.29 -2.42
CA ILE A 36 -5.42 -6.43 -3.10
C ILE A 36 -4.60 -5.39 -3.87
N GLN A 37 -4.98 -5.18 -5.12
CA GLN A 37 -4.30 -4.25 -5.99
C GLN A 37 -4.94 -2.85 -5.90
N TYR A 38 -4.15 -1.87 -5.47
CA TYR A 38 -4.52 -0.47 -5.36
C TYR A 38 -3.81 0.36 -6.43
N ARG A 39 -4.43 1.48 -6.82
CA ARG A 39 -3.84 2.50 -7.67
C ARG A 39 -3.49 3.72 -6.83
N ALA A 40 -2.24 4.16 -6.90
CA ALA A 40 -1.77 5.38 -6.28
C ALA A 40 -1.43 6.41 -7.35
N TYR A 41 -2.08 7.58 -7.31
CA TYR A 41 -1.81 8.69 -8.22
C TYR A 41 -1.10 9.81 -7.49
N GLN A 42 0.09 10.15 -7.97
CA GLN A 42 0.85 11.31 -7.55
C GLN A 42 0.28 12.54 -8.24
N LEU A 43 -0.16 13.53 -7.46
CA LEU A 43 -0.70 14.79 -7.96
C LEU A 43 0.30 15.94 -7.75
N SER A 44 0.45 16.78 -8.77
CA SER A 44 1.12 18.08 -8.65
C SER A 44 0.36 19.03 -7.74
N GLY A 45 0.97 20.16 -7.38
CA GLY A 45 0.31 21.24 -6.63
C GLY A 45 -0.91 21.85 -7.32
N GLN A 46 -1.06 21.63 -8.63
CA GLN A 46 -2.21 22.08 -9.43
C GLN A 46 -3.29 20.99 -9.54
N GLY A 47 -3.12 19.84 -8.88
CA GLY A 47 -4.06 18.72 -8.92
C GLY A 47 -3.97 17.84 -10.18
N GLN A 48 -2.97 18.07 -11.04
CA GLN A 48 -2.73 17.23 -12.23
C GLN A 48 -2.00 15.95 -11.84
N ILE A 49 -2.39 14.81 -12.43
CA ILE A 49 -1.71 13.52 -12.24
C ILE A 49 -0.34 13.59 -12.93
N VAL A 50 0.73 13.44 -12.15
CA VAL A 50 2.10 13.42 -12.67
C VAL A 50 2.66 12.01 -12.79
N ALA A 51 2.19 11.07 -11.97
CA ALA A 51 2.58 9.68 -12.04
C ALA A 51 1.50 8.77 -11.42
N GLY A 52 1.45 7.52 -11.86
CA GLY A 52 0.62 6.47 -11.28
C GLY A 52 1.47 5.26 -10.92
N ALA A 53 1.16 4.61 -9.80
CA ALA A 53 1.79 3.37 -9.36
C ALA A 53 0.72 2.37 -8.93
N TRP A 54 0.98 1.09 -9.16
CA TRP A 54 0.18 0.01 -8.61
C TRP A 54 0.81 -0.46 -7.31
N LEU A 55 0.00 -0.64 -6.27
CA LEU A 55 0.42 -1.08 -4.95
C LEU A 55 -0.31 -2.37 -4.61
N ASP A 56 0.44 -3.39 -4.23
CA ASP A 56 -0.12 -4.64 -3.72
C ASP A 56 -0.10 -4.58 -2.19
N ALA A 57 -1.27 -4.63 -1.57
CA ALA A 57 -1.42 -4.55 -0.11
C ALA A 57 -2.55 -5.47 0.37
N ALA A 58 -2.44 -6.02 1.57
CA ALA A 58 -3.50 -6.86 2.13
C ALA A 58 -4.65 -6.04 2.75
N THR A 59 -4.42 -4.75 3.04
CA THR A 59 -5.42 -3.86 3.68
C THR A 59 -5.28 -2.42 3.20
N ASP A 60 -6.35 -1.63 3.35
CA ASP A 60 -6.35 -0.18 3.07
C ASP A 60 -5.26 0.57 3.87
N ALA A 61 -5.02 0.18 5.13
CA ALA A 61 -4.01 0.81 6.00
C ALA A 61 -2.57 0.51 5.55
N GLU A 62 -2.31 -0.72 5.07
CA GLU A 62 -1.03 -1.08 4.47
C GLU A 62 -0.82 -0.35 3.15
N ALA A 63 -1.86 -0.27 2.31
CA ALA A 63 -1.84 0.49 1.07
C ALA A 63 -1.56 1.98 1.30
N GLU A 64 -2.12 2.58 2.35
CA GLU A 64 -1.79 3.95 2.76
C GLU A 64 -0.32 4.11 3.17
N THR A 65 0.24 3.12 3.88
CA THR A 65 1.64 3.14 4.28
C THR A 65 2.56 3.10 3.07
N LEU A 66 2.30 2.20 2.12
CA LEU A 66 3.03 2.12 0.86
C LEU A 66 2.86 3.40 0.01
N ALA A 67 1.65 3.95 -0.04
CA ALA A 67 1.39 5.18 -0.78
C ALA A 67 2.09 6.41 -0.17
N ARG A 68 2.39 6.42 1.14
CA ARG A 68 3.22 7.47 1.76
C ARG A 68 4.68 7.42 1.30
N GLU A 69 5.20 6.26 0.96
CA GLU A 69 6.57 6.14 0.41
C GLU A 69 6.68 6.79 -0.98
N LEU A 70 5.57 6.94 -1.68
CA LEU A 70 5.50 7.65 -2.96
C LEU A 70 5.53 9.17 -2.80
N CYS A 71 5.48 9.70 -1.57
CA CYS A 71 5.57 11.13 -1.34
C CYS A 71 6.92 11.68 -1.76
N ARG A 72 6.90 12.72 -2.60
CA ARG A 72 8.09 13.43 -3.08
C ARG A 72 7.93 14.93 -2.84
N PRO A 73 9.03 15.70 -2.74
CA PRO A 73 8.95 17.17 -2.58
C PRO A 73 8.16 17.86 -3.69
N SER A 74 8.18 17.32 -4.91
CA SER A 74 7.45 17.83 -6.07
C SER A 74 5.98 17.37 -6.15
N VAL A 75 5.56 16.46 -5.28
CA VAL A 75 4.24 15.82 -5.29
C VAL A 75 3.58 16.04 -3.93
N PRO A 76 2.82 17.13 -3.73
CA PRO A 76 2.24 17.45 -2.44
C PRO A 76 1.11 16.50 -2.03
N THR A 77 0.52 15.76 -2.97
CA THR A 77 -0.67 14.93 -2.73
C THR A 77 -0.56 13.59 -3.46
N VAL A 78 -0.95 12.50 -2.79
CA VAL A 78 -1.11 11.17 -3.38
C VAL A 78 -2.55 10.70 -3.16
N GLU A 79 -3.25 10.34 -4.21
CA GLU A 79 -4.58 9.72 -4.11
C GLU A 79 -4.47 8.20 -4.20
N LEU A 80 -5.10 7.51 -3.26
CA LEU A 80 -5.18 6.05 -3.23
C LEU A 80 -6.57 5.60 -3.65
N TRP A 81 -6.63 4.68 -4.61
CA TRP A 81 -7.84 4.16 -5.21
C TRP A 81 -7.83 2.63 -5.17
N LEU A 82 -9.00 2.05 -4.88
CA LEU A 82 -9.28 0.63 -5.02
C LEU A 82 -10.43 0.51 -6.04
N GLU A 83 -10.11 -0.03 -7.20
CA GLU A 83 -11.03 -0.06 -8.35
C GLU A 83 -11.58 1.34 -8.69
N GLN A 84 -12.86 1.60 -8.40
CA GLN A 84 -13.56 2.87 -8.63
C GLN A 84 -13.75 3.68 -7.34
N ARG A 85 -13.32 3.14 -6.19
CA ARG A 85 -13.45 3.79 -4.88
C ARG A 85 -12.17 4.51 -4.51
N ARG A 86 -12.26 5.81 -4.24
CA ARG A 86 -11.15 6.54 -3.61
C ARG A 86 -11.07 6.15 -2.14
N VAL A 87 -9.97 5.52 -1.76
CA VAL A 87 -9.72 5.02 -0.40
C VAL A 87 -9.21 6.15 0.49
N ALA A 88 -8.18 6.86 0.03
CA ALA A 88 -7.54 7.92 0.80
C ALA A 88 -6.97 9.02 -0.09
N VAL A 89 -6.78 10.21 0.50
CA VAL A 89 -6.02 11.32 -0.09
C VAL A 89 -4.95 11.71 0.91
N LEU A 90 -3.70 11.43 0.56
CA LEU A 90 -2.55 11.63 1.41
C LEU A 90 -1.89 12.96 1.06
N ARG A 91 -1.72 13.83 2.07
CA ARG A 91 -0.89 15.04 1.94
C ARG A 91 0.53 14.70 2.37
N CYS A 92 1.47 14.92 1.46
CA CYS A 92 2.88 14.61 1.66
C CYS A 92 3.61 15.69 2.47
N ALA A 93 3.05 16.90 2.55
CA ALA A 93 3.55 17.93 3.45
C ALA A 93 3.26 17.53 4.91
N PRO A 94 4.25 17.61 5.83
CA PRO A 94 3.98 17.43 7.24
C PRO A 94 2.94 18.45 7.68
N PRO A 95 2.01 18.09 8.60
CA PRO A 95 1.11 19.09 9.17
C PRO A 95 1.98 20.23 9.73
N PRO A 96 1.55 21.50 9.56
CA PRO A 96 2.30 22.61 10.14
C PRO A 96 2.51 22.29 11.61
N ARG A 97 3.79 22.26 12.05
CA ARG A 97 4.13 21.97 13.45
C ARG A 97 3.28 22.91 14.29
N ALA A 98 2.39 22.33 15.10
CA ALA A 98 1.58 23.12 16.03
C ALA A 98 2.57 23.95 16.85
N THR A 99 2.57 25.26 16.63
CA THR A 99 3.37 26.18 17.42
C THR A 99 2.97 25.93 18.87
N PRO A 100 3.90 25.60 19.79
CA PRO A 100 3.53 25.44 21.19
C PRO A 100 2.97 26.78 21.64
N THR A 101 1.65 26.87 21.79
CA THR A 101 0.97 28.03 22.35
C THR A 101 1.59 28.24 23.72
N ARG A 102 2.48 29.23 23.82
CA ARG A 102 3.14 29.65 25.04
C ARG A 102 2.04 29.99 26.04
N ARG A 103 1.67 29.03 26.89
CA ARG A 103 0.77 29.27 28.03
C ARG A 103 1.41 30.38 28.84
N ARG A 104 0.87 31.60 28.72
CA ARG A 104 1.13 32.68 29.67
C ARG A 104 0.75 32.13 31.05
N ARG A 105 1.74 31.86 31.90
CA ARG A 105 1.53 31.81 33.35
C ARG A 105 1.10 33.23 33.75
N ALA A 106 -0.19 33.48 33.82
CA ALA A 106 -0.73 34.39 34.83
C ALA A 106 -0.46 33.68 36.16
N GLY A 107 0.35 34.25 37.06
CA GLY A 107 -0.11 35.30 37.94
C GLY A 107 -0.44 34.65 39.28
N GLY A 108 0.49 34.72 40.24
CA GLY A 108 0.28 34.31 41.62
C GLY A 108 1.23 35.12 42.48
N ARG A 109 0.73 36.25 42.96
CA ARG A 109 1.31 37.00 44.08
C ARG A 109 0.78 36.41 45.37
#